data_AF-A0A8A0WQA6-F1
#
_entry.id   AF-A0A8A0WQA6-F1
#
_cell.length_a   1.000
_cell.length_b   1.000
_cell.length_c   1.000
_cell.angle_alpha   90.00
_cell.angle_beta   90.00
_cell.angle_gamma   90.00
#
_symmetry.space_group_name_H-M   'P 1'
#
loop_
_entity.id
_entity.type
_entity.pdbx_description
1 polymer ?
#
loop_
_entity_poly.entity_id
_entity_poly.type
_entity_poly.pdbx_seq_one_letter_code
_entity_poly.pdbx_strand_id
1 'polypeptide(L)' 'SLFIMATLMTLNTHSLLANIVPIAMLVFAACEAAVGLALLVSISNTYGLDYVHNLNLLQC' A
#
# COMPACT_ATOMS: atom_id res chain seq x y z
N SER A 1 5.83 7.63 8.81
CA SER A 1 7.15 7.91 9.45
C SER A 1 7.99 6.66 9.68
N LEU A 2 7.42 5.46 9.74
CA LEU A 2 8.13 4.21 10.05
C LEU A 2 9.26 3.89 9.04
N PHE A 3 9.06 4.18 7.75
CA PHE A 3 10.11 4.08 6.73
C PHE A 3 11.31 4.98 7.04
N ILE A 4 11.08 6.25 7.42
CA ILE A 4 12.15 7.21 7.75
C ILE A 4 12.93 6.75 8.99
N MET A 5 12.24 6.22 9.99
CA MET A 5 12.89 5.72 11.20
C MET A 5 13.71 4.45 10.91
N ALA A 6 13.19 3.55 10.08
CA ALA A 6 13.91 2.36 9.62
C ALA A 6 15.17 2.74 8.83
N THR A 7 15.09 3.68 7.89
CA THR A 7 16.26 4.12 7.11
C THR A 7 17.29 4.86 7.97
N LEU A 8 16.86 5.63 8.98
CA LEU A 8 17.79 6.27 9.91
C LEU A 8 18.54 5.24 10.78
N MET A 9 17.85 4.17 11.20
CA MET A 9 18.44 3.07 11.97
C MET A 9 19.42 2.24 11.13
N THR A 10 19.12 2.00 9.85
CA THR A 10 20.05 1.30 8.95
C THR A 10 21.31 2.13 8.68
N LEU A 11 21.16 3.45 8.51
CA LEU A 11 22.29 4.40 8.38
C LEU A 11 23.16 4.42 9.64
N ASN A 12 22.56 4.51 10.83
CA ASN A 12 23.30 4.54 12.09
C ASN A 12 24.07 3.25 12.38
N THR A 13 23.54 2.10 11.94
CA THR A 13 24.17 0.79 12.19
C THR A 13 25.19 0.40 11.12
N HIS A 14 25.43 1.24 10.10
CA HIS A 14 26.36 1.00 8.98
C HIS A 14 26.22 -0.38 8.32
N SER A 15 25.04 -1.01 8.45
CA SER A 15 24.81 -2.37 8.03
C SER A 15 24.05 -2.40 6.70
N LEU A 16 24.76 -2.75 5.62
CA LEU A 16 24.17 -2.85 4.27
C LEU A 16 23.03 -3.88 4.22
N LEU A 17 23.11 -4.95 5.02
CA LEU A 17 22.08 -5.99 5.12
C LEU A 17 20.75 -5.46 5.69
N ALA A 18 20.79 -4.49 6.60
CA ALA A 18 19.58 -3.96 7.20
C ALA A 18 18.77 -3.08 6.24
N ASN A 19 19.36 -2.64 5.12
CA ASN A 19 18.67 -1.87 4.08
C ASN A 19 17.62 -2.69 3.32
N ILE A 20 17.65 -4.02 3.41
CA ILE A 20 16.63 -4.91 2.85
C ILE A 20 15.26 -4.65 3.49
N VAL A 21 15.22 -4.32 4.79
CA VAL A 21 13.99 -4.10 5.55
C VAL A 21 13.17 -2.89 5.03
N PRO A 22 13.73 -1.66 4.92
CA PRO A 22 12.98 -0.52 4.39
C PRO A 22 12.60 -0.71 2.91
N ILE A 23 13.42 -1.39 2.10
CA ILE A 23 13.11 -1.67 0.69
C ILE A 23 11.93 -2.65 0.58
N ALA A 24 11.94 -3.75 1.32
CA ALA A 24 10.85 -4.72 1.32
C ALA A 24 9.53 -4.07 1.77
N MET A 25 9.56 -3.26 2.83
CA MET A 25 8.39 -2.49 3.28
C MET A 25 7.83 -1.56 2.20
N LEU A 26 8.70 -0.88 1.44
CA LEU A 26 8.27 0.01 0.36
C LEU A 26 7.57 -0.77 -0.77
N VAL A 27 8.12 -1.93 -1.14
CA VAL A 27 7.56 -2.78 -2.19
C VAL A 27 6.18 -3.30 -1.79
N PHE A 28 6.01 -3.81 -0.57
CA PHE A 28 4.69 -4.25 -0.09
C PHE A 28 3.68 -3.11 -0.08
N ALA A 29 4.06 -1.91 0.37
CA ALA A 29 3.17 -0.75 0.34
C ALA A 29 2.72 -0.38 -1.09
N ALA A 30 3.64 -0.44 -2.07
CA ALA A 30 3.31 -0.21 -3.47
C ALA A 30 2.39 -1.29 -4.04
N CYS A 31 2.60 -2.56 -3.68
CA CYS A 31 1.74 -3.67 -4.09
C CYS A 31 0.31 -3.53 -3.55
N GLU A 32 0.15 -3.23 -2.26
CA GLU A 32 -1.15 -3.00 -1.64
C GLU A 32 -1.89 -1.81 -2.29
N ALA A 33 -1.17 -0.72 -2.57
CA ALA A 33 -1.73 0.42 -3.29
C ALA A 33 -2.19 0.05 -4.70
N ALA A 34 -1.39 -0.72 -5.44
CA ALA A 34 -1.73 -1.17 -6.80
C ALA A 34 -2.97 -2.06 -6.81
N VAL A 35 -3.08 -2.99 -5.86
CA VAL A 35 -4.28 -3.84 -5.71
C VAL A 35 -5.49 -2.98 -5.33
N GLY A 36 -5.33 -2.03 -4.39
CA GLY A 36 -6.39 -1.10 -4.02
C GLY A 36 -6.88 -0.26 -5.20
N LEU A 37 -5.97 0.24 -6.04
CA LEU A 37 -6.31 0.96 -7.27
C LEU A 37 -7.02 0.06 -8.29
N ALA A 38 -6.57 -1.18 -8.49
CA ALA A 38 -7.22 -2.13 -9.38
C ALA A 38 -8.66 -2.44 -8.94
N LEU A 39 -8.89 -2.57 -7.64
CA LEU A 39 -10.22 -2.74 -7.05
C LEU A 39 -11.08 -1.49 -7.21
N LEU A 40 -10.52 -0.29 -7.00
CA LEU A 40 -11.26 0.95 -7.24
C LEU A 40 -11.65 1.09 -8.71
N VAL A 41 -10.77 0.74 -9.65
CA VAL A 41 -11.08 0.75 -11.08
C VAL A 41 -12.17 -0.27 -11.43
N SER A 42 -12.15 -1.46 -10.84
CA SER A 42 -13.22 -2.44 -11.07
C SER A 42 -14.57 -1.98 -10.53
N ILE A 43 -14.60 -1.39 -9.33
CA ILE A 43 -15.79 -0.80 -8.71
C ILE A 43 -16.31 0.37 -9.56
N SER A 44 -15.42 1.26 -10.00
CA SER A 44 -15.74 2.42 -10.84
C SER A 44 -16.30 1.98 -12.19
N ASN A 45 -15.75 0.93 -12.81
CA ASN A 45 -16.28 0.37 -14.05
C ASN A 45 -17.65 -0.31 -13.89
N THR A 46 -17.94 -0.94 -12.74
CA THR A 46 -19.23 -1.62 -12.52
C THR A 46 -20.33 -0.67 -12.04
N TYR A 47 -19.98 0.37 -11.29
CA TYR A 47 -20.95 1.25 -10.64
C TYR A 47 -20.91 2.70 -11.14
N GLY A 48 -20.06 3.00 -12.11
CA GLY A 48 -20.03 4.26 -12.87
C GLY A 48 -19.58 5.50 -12.11
N LEU A 49 -19.43 5.43 -10.78
CA LEU A 49 -19.04 6.53 -9.90
C LEU A 49 -18.31 5.97 -8.67
N ASP A 50 -17.21 6.61 -8.27
CA ASP A 50 -16.30 6.29 -7.13
C ASP A 50 -16.95 6.37 -5.73
N TYR A 51 -18.26 6.15 -5.62
CA TYR A 51 -18.96 6.17 -4.34
C TYR A 51 -18.96 4.77 -3.70
N VAL A 52 -18.18 4.64 -2.63
CA VAL A 52 -18.18 3.50 -1.68
C VAL A 52 -19.60 3.19 -1.15
N HIS A 53 -20.53 4.13 -1.26
CA HIS A 53 -21.94 3.98 -0.89
C HIS A 53 -22.73 2.98 -1.77
N ASN A 54 -22.26 2.67 -2.99
CA ASN A 54 -22.93 1.72 -3.88
C ASN A 54 -22.54 0.24 -3.62
N LEU A 55 -21.61 -0.01 -2.68
CA LEU A 55 -21.25 -1.36 -2.22
C LEU A 55 -22.28 -1.96 -1.24
N ASN A 56 -23.46 -1.34 -1.11
CA ASN A 56 -24.56 -1.80 -0.27
C ASN A 56 -25.27 -3.09 -0.79
N LEU A 57 -24.89 -3.58 -1.97
CA LEU A 57 -25.38 -4.86 -2.52
C LEU A 57 -24.81 -6.10 -1.80
N LEU A 58 -23.75 -5.94 -1.00
CA LEU A 58 -23.13 -7.01 -0.20
C LEU A 58 -23.62 -7.05 1.25
N GLN A 59 -24.60 -6.21 1.62
CA GLN A 59 -25.26 -6.25 2.94
C GLN A 59 -26.44 -7.25 3.01
N CYS A 60 -26.50 -8.24 2.12
CA CYS A 60 -27.44 -9.36 2.24
C CYS A 60 -26.92 -10.43 3.20
#